data_AF-A0A836VUZ5-F1
#
_entry.id   AF-A0A836VUZ5-F1
#
_cell.length_a   1.000
_cell.length_b   1.000
_cell.length_c   1.000
_cell.angle_alpha   90.00
_cell.angle_beta   90.00
_cell.angle_gamma   90.00
#
_symmetry.space_group_name_H-M   'P 1'
#
loop_
_entity.id
_entity.type
_entity.pdbx_description
1 polymer ?
#
loop_
_entity_poly.entity_id
_entity_poly.type
_entity_poly.pdbx_seq_one_letter_code
_entity_poly.pdbx_strand_id
1 'polypeptide(L)'
;MSPDPQRQGQFLVPYHHFHAPVVPIVFWAAAAGLGNLSHVRVWSAPLRAWLSKEARKQRLLRFASHFGWTSALAVGLFFTLTPLGIPFWDPYSTWHWRKLYVPGRRAELFPRVFRLIPKDACVASTDFVHPRFTHHRRSYDYSHYRRRVSGYRPTVPDDTDYIVIDTQHPYSDIKRPDQVRELREHPDQWELLPDTTDGYFIVLKRKRPAQGR
;
A
#
# COMPACT_ATOMS: atom_id res chain seq x y z
N MET A 1 18.41 -43.00 14.02
CA MET A 1 17.15 -42.22 14.06
C MET A 1 17.50 -40.76 13.92
N SER A 2 17.49 -40.24 12.69
CA SER A 2 17.66 -38.81 12.43
C SER A 2 16.34 -38.09 12.69
N PRO A 3 16.33 -36.95 13.39
CA PRO A 3 15.13 -36.14 13.49
C PRO A 3 14.87 -35.44 12.15
N ASP A 4 13.66 -35.63 11.64
CA ASP A 4 13.11 -35.00 10.45
C ASP A 4 12.93 -33.48 10.65
N PRO A 5 13.59 -32.59 9.88
CA PRO A 5 13.53 -31.15 10.07
C PRO A 5 12.34 -30.46 9.39
N GLN A 6 11.28 -31.18 8.98
CA GLN A 6 10.16 -30.61 8.20
C GLN A 6 9.10 -29.80 8.98
N ARG A 7 9.40 -29.21 10.14
CA ARG A 7 8.48 -28.26 10.81
C ARG A 7 9.15 -26.95 11.15
N GLN A 8 9.50 -26.17 10.13
CA GLN A 8 9.90 -24.78 10.30
C GLN A 8 9.09 -23.85 9.39
N GLY A 9 8.45 -22.87 10.04
CA GLY A 9 7.90 -21.68 9.40
C GLY A 9 6.46 -21.85 8.94
N GLN A 10 5.51 -21.51 9.80
CA GLN A 10 4.24 -20.99 9.31
C GLN A 10 4.57 -19.80 8.40
N PHE A 11 4.42 -20.00 7.09
CA PHE A 11 4.59 -18.97 6.09
C PHE A 11 3.57 -17.86 6.38
N LEU A 12 4.04 -16.69 6.82
CA LEU A 12 3.27 -15.47 6.73
C LEU A 12 3.15 -15.13 5.24
N VAL A 13 2.13 -15.69 4.60
CA VAL A 13 1.73 -15.31 3.25
C VAL A 13 1.15 -13.89 3.38
N PRO A 14 1.72 -12.88 2.70
CA PRO A 14 1.12 -11.55 2.67
C PRO A 14 -0.20 -11.63 1.88
N TYR A 15 -1.32 -11.70 2.60
CA TYR A 15 -2.66 -11.61 2.02
C TYR A 15 -2.83 -10.22 1.42
N HIS A 16 -2.77 -10.14 0.09
CA HIS A 16 -3.20 -8.94 -0.61
C HIS A 16 -4.72 -8.95 -0.58
N HIS A 17 -5.32 -8.22 0.36
CA HIS A 17 -6.77 -8.05 0.40
C HIS A 17 -7.22 -7.20 -0.79
N PHE A 18 -7.56 -7.86 -1.90
CA PHE A 18 -8.20 -7.21 -3.02
C PHE A 18 -9.66 -6.91 -2.65
N HIS A 19 -9.88 -5.73 -2.06
CA HIS A 19 -11.21 -5.29 -1.62
C HIS A 19 -12.11 -4.81 -2.76
N ALA A 20 -11.54 -4.54 -3.95
CA ALA A 20 -12.26 -4.00 -5.10
C ALA A 20 -13.56 -4.78 -5.48
N PRO A 21 -13.57 -6.13 -5.56
CA PRO A 21 -14.80 -6.88 -5.83
C PRO A 21 -15.77 -6.97 -4.64
N VAL A 22 -15.31 -6.72 -3.41
CA VAL A 22 -16.15 -6.80 -2.20
C VAL A 22 -17.12 -5.62 -2.13
N VAL A 23 -16.70 -4.44 -2.60
CA VAL A 23 -17.52 -3.22 -2.54
C VAL A 23 -18.89 -3.37 -3.23
N PRO A 24 -19.01 -3.81 -4.50
CA PRO A 24 -20.33 -3.98 -5.13
C PRO A 24 -21.17 -5.05 -4.44
N ILE A 25 -20.54 -6.13 -3.95
CA ILE A 25 -21.24 -7.21 -3.23
C ILE A 25 -21.83 -6.69 -1.92
N VAL A 26 -21.06 -5.95 -1.13
CA VAL A 26 -21.52 -5.35 0.13
C VAL A 26 -22.60 -4.31 -0.13
N PHE A 27 -22.46 -3.51 -1.19
CA PHE A 27 -23.47 -2.53 -1.56
C PHE A 27 -24.80 -3.18 -1.95
N TRP A 28 -24.78 -4.22 -2.81
CA TRP A 28 -25.98 -4.97 -3.17
C TRP A 28 -26.57 -5.73 -1.98
N ALA A 29 -25.74 -6.33 -1.13
CA ALA A 29 -26.18 -7.00 0.08
C ALA A 29 -26.84 -6.00 1.06
N ALA A 30 -26.31 -4.79 1.19
CA ALA A 30 -26.91 -3.73 2.01
C ALA A 30 -28.26 -3.28 1.42
N ALA A 31 -28.34 -3.05 0.11
CA ALA A 31 -29.59 -2.66 -0.56
C ALA A 31 -30.66 -3.76 -0.44
N ALA A 32 -30.30 -5.01 -0.73
CA ALA A 32 -31.19 -6.16 -0.59
C ALA A 32 -31.57 -6.43 0.87
N GLY A 33 -30.63 -6.28 1.80
CA GLY A 33 -30.84 -6.46 3.24
C GLY A 33 -31.82 -5.42 3.82
N LEU A 34 -31.67 -4.15 3.43
CA LEU A 34 -32.57 -3.06 3.83
C LEU A 34 -34.02 -3.35 3.41
N GLY A 35 -34.23 -3.86 2.19
CA GLY A 35 -35.55 -4.27 1.69
C GLY A 35 -36.16 -5.49 2.41
N ASN A 36 -35.33 -6.29 3.08
CA ASN A 36 -35.73 -7.53 3.76
C ASN A 36 -35.74 -7.42 5.29
N LEU A 37 -35.54 -6.23 5.87
CA LEU A 37 -35.43 -6.03 7.33
C LEU A 37 -36.62 -6.61 8.12
N SER A 38 -37.84 -6.54 7.58
CA SER A 38 -39.03 -7.10 8.23
C SER A 38 -39.08 -8.63 8.28
N HIS A 39 -38.22 -9.32 7.53
CA HIS A 39 -38.17 -10.78 7.40
C HIS A 39 -36.99 -11.41 8.15
N VAL A 40 -36.19 -10.62 8.86
CA VAL A 40 -34.99 -11.10 9.56
C VAL A 40 -35.38 -12.03 10.70
N ARG A 41 -35.00 -13.31 10.56
CA ARG A 41 -35.33 -14.42 11.49
C ARG A 41 -34.63 -14.37 12.84
N VAL A 42 -33.80 -13.36 13.11
CA VAL A 42 -33.12 -13.18 14.40
C VAL A 42 -33.94 -12.29 15.35
N TRP A 43 -34.96 -11.61 14.83
CA TRP A 43 -35.81 -10.73 15.64
C TRP A 43 -36.60 -11.59 16.62
N SER A 44 -36.74 -11.16 17.87
CA SER A 44 -37.50 -11.92 18.86
C SER A 44 -38.96 -12.09 18.40
N ALA A 45 -39.60 -13.20 18.78
CA ALA A 45 -41.02 -13.45 18.48
C ALA A 45 -41.95 -12.25 18.78
N PRO A 46 -41.83 -11.55 19.94
CA PRO A 46 -42.65 -10.36 20.20
C PRO A 46 -42.35 -9.20 19.25
N LEU A 47 -41.10 -9.02 18.83
CA LEU A 47 -40.72 -7.95 17.90
C LEU A 47 -41.25 -8.22 16.48
N ARG A 48 -41.25 -9.48 16.02
CA ARG A 48 -41.87 -9.86 14.74
C ARG A 48 -43.39 -9.67 14.77
N ALA A 49 -44.05 -10.08 15.86
CA ALA A 49 -45.48 -9.85 16.03
C ALA A 49 -45.80 -8.34 16.05
N TRP A 50 -44.95 -7.53 16.68
CA TRP A 50 -45.09 -6.06 16.69
C TRP A 50 -44.96 -5.43 15.29
N LEU A 51 -44.14 -5.98 14.40
CA LEU A 51 -43.90 -5.48 13.03
C LEU A 51 -44.81 -6.07 11.97
N SER A 52 -45.62 -7.07 12.31
CA SER A 52 -46.58 -7.69 11.40
C SER A 52 -47.61 -6.70 10.85
N LYS A 53 -47.80 -5.55 11.52
CA LYS A 53 -48.64 -4.46 11.00
C LYS A 53 -47.93 -3.72 9.88
N GLU A 54 -48.54 -3.72 8.70
CA GLU A 54 -48.00 -3.09 7.48
C GLU A 54 -47.56 -1.64 7.70
N ALA A 55 -48.33 -0.82 8.41
CA ALA A 55 -47.95 0.57 8.71
C ALA A 55 -46.64 0.70 9.50
N ARG A 56 -46.32 -0.25 10.39
CA ARG A 56 -45.08 -0.27 11.18
C ARG A 56 -43.90 -0.79 10.36
N LYS A 57 -44.14 -1.81 9.53
CA LYS A 57 -43.18 -2.28 8.52
C LYS A 57 -42.77 -1.15 7.58
N GLN A 58 -43.73 -0.40 7.05
CA GLN A 58 -43.49 0.76 6.19
C GLN A 58 -42.69 1.86 6.93
N ARG A 59 -43.02 2.14 8.19
CA ARG A 59 -42.27 3.11 9.00
C ARG A 59 -40.82 2.66 9.25
N LEU A 60 -40.60 1.38 9.53
CA LEU A 60 -39.27 0.81 9.71
C LEU A 60 -38.44 0.88 8.43
N LEU A 61 -39.03 0.48 7.29
CA LEU A 61 -38.34 0.53 6.00
C LEU A 61 -38.00 1.97 5.63
N ARG A 62 -38.94 2.92 5.78
CA ARG A 62 -38.66 4.35 5.58
C ARG A 62 -37.51 4.82 6.47
N PHE A 63 -37.55 4.51 7.77
CA PHE A 63 -36.48 4.88 8.69
C PHE A 63 -35.14 4.28 8.24
N ALA A 64 -35.09 2.99 7.92
CA ALA A 64 -33.87 2.31 7.50
C ALA A 64 -33.31 2.89 6.18
N SER A 65 -34.17 3.21 5.22
CA SER A 65 -33.77 3.90 3.98
C SER A 65 -33.23 5.30 4.26
N HIS A 66 -33.90 6.09 5.12
CA HIS A 66 -33.42 7.42 5.51
C HIS A 66 -32.13 7.33 6.34
N PHE A 67 -31.95 6.31 7.17
CA PHE A 67 -30.72 6.13 7.91
C PHE A 67 -29.56 5.75 6.96
N GLY A 68 -29.82 4.82 6.05
CA GLY A 68 -28.85 4.38 5.05
C GLY A 68 -28.40 5.51 4.13
N TRP A 69 -29.34 6.27 3.53
CA TRP A 69 -28.98 7.36 2.61
C TRP A 69 -28.26 8.52 3.32
N THR A 70 -28.58 8.81 4.59
CA THR A 70 -27.99 9.94 5.33
C THR A 70 -26.61 9.55 5.83
N SER A 71 -26.43 8.29 6.22
CA SER A 71 -25.12 7.73 6.54
C SER A 71 -24.22 7.73 5.30
N ALA A 72 -24.74 7.30 4.15
CA ALA A 72 -24.00 7.35 2.89
C ALA A 72 -23.64 8.78 2.48
N LEU A 73 -24.57 9.72 2.63
CA LEU A 73 -24.34 11.15 2.37
C LEU A 73 -23.29 11.73 3.34
N ALA A 74 -23.37 11.42 4.63
CA ALA A 74 -22.42 11.88 5.64
C ALA A 74 -21.01 11.33 5.36
N VAL A 75 -20.88 10.03 5.04
CA VAL A 75 -19.60 9.45 4.62
C VAL A 75 -19.12 10.08 3.31
N GLY A 76 -20.01 10.28 2.34
CA GLY A 76 -19.69 10.95 1.07
C GLY A 76 -19.27 12.42 1.24
N LEU A 77 -19.75 13.11 2.27
CA LEU A 77 -19.43 14.51 2.51
C LEU A 77 -18.18 14.69 3.39
N PHE A 78 -18.02 13.87 4.42
CA PHE A 78 -16.95 14.02 5.42
C PHE A 78 -15.80 13.01 5.28
N PHE A 79 -16.01 11.90 4.55
CA PHE A 79 -15.06 10.79 4.45
C PHE A 79 -14.86 10.28 3.02
N THR A 80 -14.59 11.19 2.09
CA THR A 80 -14.32 10.85 0.69
C THR A 80 -13.08 11.55 0.14
N LEU A 81 -12.47 10.92 -0.86
CA LEU A 81 -11.37 11.48 -1.68
C LEU A 81 -11.91 12.13 -2.97
N THR A 82 -13.22 12.27 -3.12
CA THR A 82 -13.86 12.82 -4.34
C THR A 82 -14.19 14.30 -4.19
N PRO A 83 -14.39 15.04 -5.30
CA PRO A 83 -14.81 16.44 -5.27
C PRO A 83 -16.12 16.74 -4.52
N LEU A 84 -16.90 15.71 -4.15
CA LEU A 84 -18.14 15.85 -3.39
C LEU A 84 -17.91 16.00 -1.88
N GLY A 85 -16.69 15.74 -1.40
CA GLY A 85 -16.34 15.81 0.01
C GLY A 85 -15.71 17.13 0.44
N ILE A 86 -15.97 17.53 1.68
CA ILE A 86 -15.29 18.65 2.35
C ILE A 86 -13.76 18.42 2.44
N PRO A 87 -13.25 17.23 2.85
CA PRO A 87 -11.81 17.03 2.98
C PRO A 87 -11.01 17.16 1.69
N PHE A 88 -11.66 17.02 0.52
CA PHE A 88 -11.03 17.18 -0.79
C PHE A 88 -10.64 18.65 -1.04
N TRP A 89 -11.46 19.59 -0.58
CA TRP A 89 -11.26 21.02 -0.78
C TRP A 89 -10.53 21.71 0.37
N ASP A 90 -10.56 21.14 1.57
CA ASP A 90 -9.86 21.67 2.74
C ASP A 90 -8.31 21.61 2.57
N PRO A 91 -7.58 22.74 2.58
CA PRO A 91 -6.12 22.75 2.44
C PRO A 91 -5.37 22.09 3.62
N TYR A 92 -5.98 22.02 4.80
CA TYR A 92 -5.38 21.43 5.99
C TYR A 92 -5.56 19.91 6.05
N SER A 93 -6.57 19.38 5.34
CA SER A 93 -6.81 17.95 5.19
C SER A 93 -5.65 17.22 4.48
N THR A 94 -5.35 15.99 4.90
CA THR A 94 -4.43 15.08 4.18
C THR A 94 -5.03 14.58 2.87
N TRP A 95 -6.35 14.67 2.72
CA TRP A 95 -7.10 14.31 1.51
C TRP A 95 -7.33 15.49 0.58
N HIS A 96 -6.68 16.63 0.84
CA HIS A 96 -6.72 17.77 -0.06
C HIS A 96 -6.30 17.37 -1.47
N TRP A 97 -7.08 17.76 -2.48
CA TRP A 97 -6.87 17.30 -3.86
C TRP A 97 -5.46 17.60 -4.39
N ARG A 98 -4.86 18.74 -4.00
CA ARG A 98 -3.47 19.05 -4.41
C ARG A 98 -2.45 18.09 -3.79
N LYS A 99 -2.68 17.57 -2.59
CA LYS A 99 -1.79 16.58 -1.96
C LYS A 99 -1.94 15.19 -2.59
N LEU A 100 -3.14 14.86 -3.08
CA LEU A 100 -3.45 13.55 -3.67
C LEU A 100 -3.13 13.45 -5.16
N TYR A 101 -3.51 14.47 -5.93
CA TYR A 101 -3.55 14.41 -7.40
C TYR A 101 -2.50 15.27 -8.10
N VAL A 102 -1.94 16.28 -7.42
CA VAL A 102 -0.86 17.07 -8.01
C VAL A 102 0.48 16.42 -7.65
N PRO A 103 1.31 16.07 -8.66
CA PRO A 103 2.65 15.55 -8.40
C PRO A 103 3.45 16.53 -7.55
N GLY A 104 3.91 16.09 -6.39
CA GLY A 104 4.85 16.86 -5.58
C GLY A 104 6.28 16.76 -6.10
N ARG A 105 7.19 17.50 -5.46
CA ARG A 105 8.63 17.54 -5.79
C ARG A 105 9.27 16.14 -5.89
N ARG A 106 8.87 15.21 -5.01
CA ARG A 106 9.28 13.80 -5.05
C ARG A 106 9.02 13.12 -6.39
N ALA A 107 7.84 13.36 -6.98
CA ALA A 107 7.47 12.79 -8.27
C ALA A 107 8.20 13.49 -9.43
N GLU A 108 8.41 14.80 -9.35
CA GLU A 108 9.16 15.58 -10.34
C GLU A 108 10.63 15.14 -10.46
N LEU A 109 11.25 14.78 -9.33
CA LEU A 109 12.66 14.41 -9.28
C LEU A 109 12.92 12.94 -9.64
N PHE A 110 11.93 12.06 -9.46
CA PHE A 110 12.08 10.63 -9.73
C PHE A 110 12.61 10.28 -11.15
N PRO A 111 12.18 10.95 -12.24
CA PRO A 111 12.74 10.72 -13.57
C PRO A 111 14.26 10.89 -13.66
N ARG A 112 14.88 11.72 -12.80
CA ARG A 112 16.34 11.86 -12.77
C ARG A 112 16.99 10.57 -12.29
N VAL A 113 16.49 9.98 -11.21
CA VAL A 113 16.93 8.68 -10.68
C VAL A 113 16.69 7.56 -11.67
N PHE A 114 15.49 7.52 -12.26
CA PHE A 114 15.11 6.47 -13.19
C PHE A 114 16.03 6.40 -14.41
N ARG A 115 16.54 7.54 -14.89
CA ARG A 115 17.48 7.60 -16.02
C ARG A 115 18.89 7.09 -15.69
N LEU A 116 19.27 7.03 -14.41
CA LEU A 116 20.58 6.53 -13.99
C LEU A 116 20.68 5.00 -14.07
N ILE A 117 19.53 4.32 -14.19
CA ILE A 117 19.44 2.87 -14.01
C ILE A 117 19.12 2.23 -15.37
N PRO A 118 20.03 1.40 -15.91
CA PRO A 118 19.80 0.67 -17.15
C PRO A 118 18.65 -0.32 -17.03
N LYS A 119 17.85 -0.50 -18.09
CA LYS A 119 16.70 -1.42 -18.09
C LYS A 119 17.08 -2.88 -17.83
N ASP A 120 18.29 -3.29 -18.18
CA ASP A 120 18.81 -4.65 -18.00
C ASP A 120 19.39 -4.91 -16.60
N ALA A 121 19.38 -3.91 -15.72
CA ALA A 121 19.85 -4.03 -14.35
C ALA A 121 18.87 -4.76 -13.42
N CYS A 122 19.39 -5.39 -12.37
CA CYS A 122 18.60 -5.85 -11.22
C CYS A 122 18.54 -4.75 -10.16
N VAL A 123 17.34 -4.31 -9.78
CA VAL A 123 17.14 -3.13 -8.92
C VAL A 123 16.42 -3.51 -7.63
N ALA A 124 17.01 -3.19 -6.48
CA ALA A 124 16.30 -3.19 -5.21
C ALA A 124 15.81 -1.78 -4.89
N SER A 125 14.59 -1.64 -4.38
CA SER A 125 14.07 -0.30 -4.06
C SER A 125 12.97 -0.34 -3.03
N THR A 126 12.80 0.73 -2.24
CA THR A 126 11.73 0.81 -1.24
C THR A 126 10.33 0.76 -1.87
N ASP A 127 9.37 0.14 -1.17
CA ASP A 127 8.00 -0.15 -1.61
C ASP A 127 7.30 0.91 -2.47
N PHE A 128 7.34 2.19 -2.11
CA PHE A 128 6.57 3.23 -2.81
C PHE A 128 7.18 3.71 -4.13
N VAL A 129 8.41 3.31 -4.45
CA VAL A 129 9.02 3.51 -5.77
C VAL A 129 9.24 2.19 -6.51
N HIS A 130 9.16 1.07 -5.82
CA HIS A 130 9.33 -0.28 -6.37
C HIS A 130 8.48 -0.58 -7.61
N PRO A 131 7.17 -0.23 -7.67
CA PRO A 131 6.35 -0.44 -8.87
C PRO A 131 6.94 0.17 -10.15
N ARG A 132 7.70 1.28 -10.02
CA ARG A 132 8.32 1.96 -11.18
C ARG A 132 9.50 1.17 -11.75
N PHE A 133 10.12 0.28 -10.98
CA PHE A 133 11.26 -0.53 -11.41
C PHE A 133 10.88 -1.94 -11.90
N THR A 134 9.59 -2.30 -11.88
CA THR A 134 9.10 -3.64 -12.28
C THR A 134 9.42 -4.03 -13.73
N HIS A 135 9.71 -3.06 -14.59
CA HIS A 135 10.11 -3.28 -15.98
C HIS A 135 11.63 -3.47 -16.19
N HIS A 136 12.41 -3.49 -15.12
CA HIS A 136 13.83 -3.84 -15.18
C HIS A 136 14.00 -5.37 -15.21
N ARG A 137 15.22 -5.84 -15.50
CA ARG A 137 15.52 -7.29 -15.56
C ARG A 137 15.00 -8.05 -14.34
N ARG A 138 15.23 -7.49 -13.14
CA ARG A 138 14.59 -7.91 -11.89
C ARG A 138 14.34 -6.70 -11.01
N SER A 139 13.25 -6.73 -10.27
CA SER A 139 12.95 -5.73 -9.25
C SER A 139 12.75 -6.43 -7.91
N TYR A 140 13.48 -5.99 -6.90
CA TYR A 140 13.40 -6.46 -5.53
C TYR A 140 12.89 -5.33 -4.64
N ASP A 141 12.14 -5.68 -3.60
CA ASP A 141 11.81 -4.68 -2.59
C ASP A 141 12.94 -4.58 -1.54
N TYR A 142 13.30 -3.34 -1.21
CA TYR A 142 14.27 -2.97 -0.20
C TYR A 142 13.52 -2.57 1.07
N SER A 143 13.39 -3.53 2.00
CA SER A 143 12.74 -3.33 3.29
C SER A 143 13.37 -4.22 4.37
N HIS A 144 12.96 -4.02 5.62
CA HIS A 144 13.40 -4.80 6.77
C HIS A 144 12.75 -6.21 6.83
N TYR A 145 11.83 -6.54 5.93
CA TYR A 145 11.17 -7.83 5.91
C TYR A 145 12.10 -8.95 5.42
N ARG A 146 12.13 -10.07 6.15
CA ARG A 146 12.89 -11.26 5.74
C ARG A 146 12.21 -11.92 4.56
N ARG A 147 12.94 -12.13 3.46
CA ARG A 147 12.39 -12.74 2.24
C ARG A 147 13.20 -13.92 1.75
N ARG A 148 12.52 -14.88 1.11
CA ARG A 148 13.15 -16.06 0.52
C ARG A 148 14.20 -15.69 -0.55
N VAL A 149 13.93 -14.63 -1.34
CA VAL A 149 14.83 -14.17 -2.42
C VAL A 149 16.18 -13.67 -1.90
N SER A 150 16.26 -13.26 -0.63
CA SER A 150 17.50 -12.88 0.06
C SER A 150 17.97 -13.95 1.05
N GLY A 151 17.50 -15.19 0.94
CA GLY A 151 17.84 -16.27 1.88
C GLY A 151 17.37 -16.00 3.31
N TYR A 152 16.27 -15.24 3.47
CA TYR A 152 15.74 -14.74 4.74
C TYR A 152 16.70 -13.86 5.55
N ARG A 153 17.74 -13.35 4.90
CA ARG A 153 18.63 -12.35 5.46
C ARG A 153 18.05 -10.96 5.17
N PRO A 154 18.33 -9.97 6.02
CA PRO A 154 17.86 -8.62 5.79
C PRO A 154 18.60 -7.93 4.62
N THR A 155 19.41 -8.63 3.82
CA THR A 155 20.23 -8.11 2.71
C THR A 155 19.50 -8.09 1.37
N VAL A 156 19.98 -7.26 0.44
CA VAL A 156 19.57 -7.38 -0.97
C VAL A 156 20.16 -8.66 -1.58
N PRO A 157 19.52 -9.25 -2.61
CA PRO A 157 20.10 -10.35 -3.37
C PRO A 157 21.47 -9.99 -3.98
N ASP A 158 22.36 -10.98 -4.11
CA ASP A 158 23.73 -10.79 -4.60
C ASP A 158 23.79 -10.27 -6.04
N ASP A 159 22.78 -10.58 -6.86
CA ASP A 159 22.68 -10.11 -8.24
C ASP A 159 22.14 -8.68 -8.37
N THR A 160 21.85 -7.98 -7.26
CA THR A 160 21.35 -6.61 -7.28
C THR A 160 22.42 -5.64 -7.76
N ASP A 161 22.17 -4.92 -8.85
CA ASP A 161 23.07 -3.93 -9.42
C ASP A 161 22.88 -2.52 -8.82
N TYR A 162 21.63 -2.16 -8.49
CA TYR A 162 21.27 -0.85 -7.97
C TYR A 162 20.35 -0.94 -6.76
N ILE A 163 20.52 -0.02 -5.81
CA ILE A 163 19.57 0.18 -4.70
C ILE A 163 19.03 1.61 -4.77
N VAL A 164 17.70 1.76 -4.75
CA VAL A 164 17.02 3.06 -4.77
C VAL A 164 16.14 3.23 -3.54
N ILE A 165 16.50 4.17 -2.68
CA ILE A 165 15.81 4.41 -1.42
C ILE A 165 15.09 5.75 -1.49
N ASP A 166 13.80 5.73 -1.23
CA ASP A 166 12.99 6.92 -1.06
C ASP A 166 13.13 7.46 0.37
N THR A 167 13.68 8.66 0.53
CA THR A 167 13.90 9.23 1.87
C THR A 167 12.67 9.97 2.40
N GLN A 168 11.73 10.35 1.54
CA GLN A 168 10.63 11.24 1.91
C GLN A 168 9.36 10.50 2.30
N HIS A 169 9.28 9.19 2.04
CA HIS A 169 8.11 8.42 2.43
C HIS A 169 7.93 8.38 3.97
N PRO A 170 6.70 8.53 4.51
CA PRO A 170 6.43 8.45 5.95
C PRO A 170 6.90 7.16 6.62
N TYR A 171 6.90 6.04 5.89
CA TYR A 171 7.35 4.73 6.37
C TYR A 171 8.80 4.39 6.01
N SER A 172 9.57 5.35 5.48
CA SER A 172 10.98 5.14 5.20
C SER A 172 11.81 5.48 6.42
N ASP A 173 12.51 4.49 6.99
CA ASP A 173 13.39 4.68 8.15
C ASP A 173 14.76 5.27 7.76
N ILE A 174 15.10 5.22 6.46
CA ILE A 174 16.39 5.66 5.94
C ILE A 174 16.22 7.03 5.29
N LYS A 175 16.84 8.03 5.90
CA LYS A 175 16.80 9.44 5.47
C LYS A 175 18.13 9.93 4.91
N ARG A 176 19.24 9.29 5.26
CA ARG A 176 20.59 9.72 4.93
C ARG A 176 21.47 8.56 4.46
N PRO A 177 22.47 8.78 3.59
CA PRO A 177 23.33 7.71 3.06
C PRO A 177 24.08 6.92 4.14
N ASP A 178 24.48 7.59 5.22
CA ASP A 178 25.17 6.96 6.36
C ASP A 178 24.28 5.99 7.13
N GLN A 179 22.96 5.98 6.90
CA GLN A 179 22.03 5.02 7.50
C GLN A 179 21.85 3.75 6.64
N VAL A 180 22.33 3.76 5.39
CA VAL A 180 22.21 2.62 4.47
C VAL A 180 23.19 1.54 4.88
N ARG A 181 22.69 0.35 5.21
CA ARG A 181 23.51 -0.76 5.69
C ARG A 181 24.61 -1.13 4.70
N GLU A 182 24.29 -1.22 3.42
CA GLU A 182 25.23 -1.62 2.36
C GLU A 182 26.44 -0.69 2.26
N LEU A 183 26.25 0.63 2.48
CA LEU A 183 27.36 1.58 2.52
C LEU A 183 28.17 1.48 3.81
N ARG A 184 27.54 1.14 4.94
CA ARG A 184 28.22 1.01 6.23
C ARG A 184 29.03 -0.28 6.36
N GLU A 185 28.45 -1.40 5.96
CA GLU A 185 29.00 -2.73 6.18
C GLU A 185 29.84 -3.22 4.99
N HIS A 186 29.53 -2.76 3.78
CA HIS A 186 30.19 -3.19 2.54
C HIS A 186 30.55 -1.99 1.61
N PRO A 187 31.29 -0.97 2.11
CA PRO A 187 31.66 0.21 1.32
C PRO A 187 32.54 -0.10 0.11
N ASP A 188 33.22 -1.24 0.12
CA ASP A 188 34.02 -1.79 -0.97
C ASP A 188 33.16 -2.33 -2.12
N GLN A 189 31.93 -2.78 -1.82
CA GLN A 189 31.00 -3.36 -2.81
C GLN A 189 29.99 -2.36 -3.37
N TRP A 190 29.79 -1.24 -2.69
CA TRP A 190 28.76 -0.26 -3.05
C TRP A 190 29.35 1.13 -3.21
N GLU A 191 28.86 1.82 -4.22
CA GLU A 191 29.17 3.22 -4.52
C GLU A 191 27.89 4.04 -4.36
N LEU A 192 27.96 5.11 -3.56
CA LEU A 192 26.91 6.12 -3.52
C LEU A 192 27.01 6.99 -4.77
N LEU A 193 25.97 7.02 -5.59
CA LEU A 193 25.93 7.91 -6.74
C LEU A 193 25.68 9.36 -6.30
N PRO A 194 26.17 10.37 -7.07
CA PRO A 194 25.90 11.77 -6.77
C PRO A 194 24.41 12.06 -6.65
N ASP A 195 24.05 12.79 -5.61
CA ASP A 195 22.67 13.20 -5.39
C ASP A 195 22.29 14.32 -6.37
N THR A 196 21.29 14.04 -7.20
CA THR A 196 20.71 14.98 -8.17
C THR A 196 19.27 15.36 -7.81
N THR A 197 18.86 15.03 -6.59
CA THR A 197 17.47 15.03 -6.11
C THR A 197 17.29 15.75 -4.79
N ASP A 198 18.25 16.58 -4.37
CA ASP A 198 18.14 17.42 -3.17
C ASP A 198 17.79 16.60 -1.90
N GLY A 199 18.32 15.38 -1.79
CA GLY A 199 18.11 14.46 -0.69
C GLY A 199 16.86 13.59 -0.77
N TYR A 200 16.05 13.69 -1.83
CA TYR A 200 14.80 12.92 -1.97
C TYR A 200 15.02 11.42 -2.20
N PHE A 201 16.13 11.07 -2.86
CA PHE A 201 16.46 9.69 -3.17
C PHE A 201 17.93 9.42 -2.90
N ILE A 202 18.20 8.26 -2.33
CA ILE A 202 19.56 7.72 -2.20
C ILE A 202 19.69 6.61 -3.24
N VAL A 203 20.74 6.67 -4.05
CA VAL A 203 21.00 5.70 -5.11
C VAL A 203 22.38 5.09 -4.92
N LEU A 204 22.42 3.77 -4.72
CA LEU A 204 23.67 3.02 -4.69
C LEU A 204 23.81 2.23 -5.98
N LYS A 205 25.04 2.11 -6.45
CA LYS A 205 25.44 1.22 -7.54
C LYS A 205 26.41 0.19 -7.01
N ARG A 206 26.24 -1.07 -7.39
CA ARG A 206 27.20 -2.13 -7.06
C ARG A 206 28.50 -1.89 -7.82
N LYS A 207 29.61 -1.82 -7.09
CA LYS A 207 30.97 -1.84 -7.63
C LYS A 207 31.22 -3.26 -8.13
N ARG A 208 31.21 -3.47 -9.44
CA ARG A 208 31.71 -4.73 -9.98
C ARG A 208 33.23 -4.72 -9.86
N PRO A 209 33.88 -5.84 -9.49
CA PRO A 209 35.33 -5.91 -9.59
C PRO A 209 35.70 -5.58 -11.03
N ALA A 210 36.75 -4.76 -11.21
CA ALA A 210 37.33 -4.55 -12.52
C ALA A 210 37.61 -5.95 -13.09
N GLN A 211 36.86 -6.36 -14.11
CA GLN A 211 37.19 -7.57 -14.84
C GLN A 211 38.59 -7.32 -15.38
N GLY A 212 39.59 -7.98 -14.78
CA GLY A 212 40.94 -8.03 -15.31
C GLY A 212 40.83 -8.44 -16.77
N ARG A 213 41.17 -7.51 -17.65
CA ARG A 213 41.54 -7.82 -19.02
C ARG A 213 42.94 -8.40 -19.01
#